data_AF-A0A0X3P7E9-F1
#
_entry.id   AF-A0A0X3P7E9-F1
#
_cell.length_a   1.000
_cell.length_b   1.000
_cell.length_c   1.000
_cell.angle_alpha   90.00
_cell.angle_beta   90.00
_cell.angle_gamma   90.00
#
_symmetry.space_group_name_H-M   'P 1'
#
loop_
_entity.id
_entity.type
_entity.pdbx_description
1 polymer ?
#
loop_
_entity_poly.entity_id
_entity_poly.type
_entity_poly.pdbx_seq_one_letter_code
_entity_poly.pdbx_strand_id
1 'polypeptide(L)'
;MPFAIWLICVALASAEPEIRNVFLIKSMDFEFCNIVAASRKVLENPTWANGTSMNPCAAPKPCIQFFSPKRSLHISGKLKSGYAAITLIPEKPSLPAIAVVMMQGDEWFPELPGVQFITKIDLSRDFSATRVLEFNEDIKDIILHGEIKAFNVFQLDDILEVLRPNDQNNKPERMLMRVTGRMETTPQTFTLTGGPRGAVEYVLMPS
;
A
#
# COMPACT_ATOMS: atom_id res chain seq x y z
N MET A 1 26.69 -45.13 -39.38
CA MET A 1 26.47 -43.67 -39.26
C MET A 1 25.41 -43.44 -38.19
N PRO A 2 25.74 -43.10 -36.94
CA PRO A 2 24.72 -42.78 -35.95
C PRO A 2 24.42 -41.28 -35.98
N PHE A 3 23.15 -40.93 -36.14
CA PHE A 3 22.62 -39.58 -36.00
C PHE A 3 22.59 -39.21 -34.51
N ALA A 4 23.33 -38.18 -34.12
CA ALA A 4 23.21 -37.58 -32.79
C ALA A 4 21.98 -36.66 -32.78
N ILE A 5 20.90 -37.10 -32.13
CA ILE A 5 19.76 -36.23 -31.81
C ILE A 5 20.19 -35.35 -30.64
N TRP A 6 20.44 -34.07 -30.92
CA TRP A 6 20.58 -33.05 -29.88
C TRP A 6 19.20 -32.79 -29.27
N LEU A 7 18.95 -33.41 -28.10
CA LEU A 7 17.86 -33.02 -27.21
C LEU A 7 18.18 -31.62 -26.67
N ILE A 8 17.58 -30.60 -27.29
CA ILE A 8 17.50 -29.26 -26.69
C ILE A 8 16.52 -29.39 -25.52
N CYS A 9 17.06 -29.61 -24.32
CA CYS A 9 16.31 -29.46 -23.08
C CYS A 9 15.96 -27.97 -22.91
N VAL A 10 14.79 -27.58 -23.41
CA VAL A 10 14.16 -26.32 -23.02
C VAL A 10 13.65 -26.54 -21.60
N ALA A 11 14.44 -26.17 -20.60
CA ALA A 11 13.96 -26.03 -19.24
C ALA A 11 12.97 -24.85 -19.22
N LEU A 12 11.68 -25.14 -19.45
CA LEU A 12 10.61 -24.24 -19.05
C LEU A 12 10.65 -24.20 -17.52
N ALA A 13 11.35 -23.21 -16.97
CA ALA A 13 11.19 -22.82 -15.58
C ALA A 13 9.77 -22.29 -15.41
N SER A 14 8.80 -23.20 -15.28
CA SER A 14 7.45 -22.88 -14.85
C SER A 14 7.54 -22.52 -13.36
N ALA A 15 7.80 -21.24 -13.08
CA ALA A 15 7.67 -20.71 -11.74
C ALA A 15 6.19 -20.80 -11.35
N GLU A 16 5.84 -21.79 -10.51
CA GLU A 16 4.52 -21.88 -9.92
C GLU A 16 4.19 -20.57 -9.19
N PRO A 17 2.96 -20.04 -9.33
CA PRO A 17 2.60 -18.78 -8.69
C PRO A 17 2.60 -18.93 -7.17
N GLU A 18 3.14 -17.93 -6.47
CA GLU A 18 3.03 -17.85 -5.01
C GLU A 18 1.56 -17.60 -4.63
N ILE A 19 0.96 -18.45 -3.79
CA ILE A 19 -0.45 -18.32 -3.37
C ILE A 19 -0.54 -17.60 -2.02
N ARG A 20 -1.37 -16.57 -1.94
CA ARG A 20 -1.66 -15.79 -0.72
C ARG A 20 -3.12 -15.90 -0.35
N ASN A 21 -3.39 -16.56 0.78
CA ASN A 21 -4.74 -16.67 1.32
C ASN A 21 -5.07 -15.48 2.22
N VAL A 22 -6.22 -14.85 1.99
CA VAL A 22 -6.77 -13.75 2.81
C VAL A 22 -8.12 -14.19 3.33
N PHE A 23 -8.26 -14.34 4.65
CA PHE A 23 -9.52 -14.75 5.27
C PHE A 23 -10.35 -13.50 5.61
N LEU A 24 -11.59 -13.46 5.13
CA LEU A 24 -12.50 -12.32 5.27
C LEU A 24 -13.85 -12.78 5.81
N ILE A 25 -14.48 -11.92 6.61
CA ILE A 25 -15.77 -12.22 7.22
C ILE A 25 -16.85 -12.26 6.14
N LYS A 26 -17.64 -13.34 6.12
CA LYS A 26 -18.77 -13.50 5.20
C LYS A 26 -19.79 -12.36 5.30
N SER A 27 -20.36 -12.00 4.16
CA SER A 27 -21.37 -10.96 4.01
C SER A 27 -20.93 -9.57 4.48
N MET A 28 -19.62 -9.35 4.64
CA MET A 28 -19.05 -8.05 4.99
C MET A 28 -18.32 -7.42 3.82
N ASP A 29 -18.46 -6.11 3.73
CA ASP A 29 -17.62 -5.27 2.90
C ASP A 29 -16.19 -5.34 3.43
N PHE A 30 -15.22 -5.50 2.53
CA PHE A 30 -13.82 -5.53 2.88
C PHE A 30 -13.04 -4.46 2.13
N GLU A 31 -12.01 -3.98 2.80
CA GLU A 31 -11.00 -3.12 2.26
C GLU A 31 -9.68 -3.46 2.95
N PHE A 32 -8.64 -3.71 2.16
CA PHE A 32 -7.30 -3.85 2.68
C PHE A 32 -6.28 -3.25 1.74
N CYS A 33 -5.13 -2.86 2.30
CA CYS A 33 -4.00 -2.34 1.56
C CYS A 33 -2.79 -3.24 1.77
N ASN A 34 -2.08 -3.51 0.69
CA ASN A 34 -0.84 -4.30 0.69
C ASN A 34 0.28 -3.52 0.01
N ILE A 35 1.49 -3.76 0.49
CA ILE A 35 2.72 -3.28 -0.14
C ILE A 35 3.17 -4.33 -1.16
N VAL A 36 3.29 -3.95 -2.42
CA VAL A 36 3.67 -4.84 -3.52
C VAL A 36 4.84 -4.24 -4.31
N ALA A 37 5.53 -5.04 -5.13
CA ALA A 37 6.58 -4.51 -5.99
C ALA A 37 5.98 -3.57 -7.06
N ALA A 38 6.66 -2.46 -7.35
CA ALA A 38 6.17 -1.43 -8.29
C ALA A 38 5.97 -1.95 -9.72
N SER A 39 6.64 -3.04 -10.10
CA SER A 39 6.48 -3.69 -11.41
C SER A 39 5.27 -4.64 -11.50
N ARG A 40 4.49 -4.79 -10.41
CA ARG A 40 3.33 -5.67 -10.41
C ARG A 40 2.19 -5.10 -11.26
N LYS A 41 1.44 -5.99 -11.91
CA LYS A 41 0.21 -5.64 -12.63
C LYS A 41 -0.86 -6.69 -12.34
N VAL A 42 -2.12 -6.28 -12.27
CA VAL A 42 -3.24 -7.24 -12.20
C VAL A 42 -3.34 -7.93 -13.56
N LEU A 43 -3.39 -9.27 -13.53
CA LEU A 43 -3.77 -10.05 -14.69
C LEU A 43 -5.25 -9.77 -14.99
N GLU A 44 -5.57 -9.39 -16.22
CA GLU A 44 -6.93 -9.05 -16.61
C GLU A 44 -7.94 -10.11 -16.17
N ASN A 45 -8.96 -9.67 -15.44
CA ASN A 45 -10.01 -10.52 -14.91
C ASN A 45 -11.34 -9.76 -14.99
N PRO A 46 -12.37 -10.29 -15.66
CA PRO A 46 -13.66 -9.60 -15.83
C PRO A 46 -14.38 -9.32 -14.50
N THR A 47 -14.01 -10.02 -13.43
CA THR A 47 -14.59 -9.87 -12.10
C THR A 47 -14.07 -8.63 -11.37
N TRP A 48 -12.82 -8.22 -11.63
CA TRP A 48 -12.13 -7.19 -10.87
C TRP A 48 -11.99 -5.91 -11.69
N ALA A 49 -12.58 -4.82 -11.18
CA ALA A 49 -12.36 -3.50 -11.77
C ALA A 49 -10.96 -2.98 -11.40
N ASN A 50 -10.40 -2.15 -12.28
CA ASN A 50 -9.19 -1.38 -12.00
C ASN A 50 -9.58 0.03 -11.57
N GLY A 51 -9.28 0.39 -10.32
CA GLY A 51 -9.52 1.72 -9.78
C GLY A 51 -8.50 2.74 -10.26
N THR A 52 -8.91 4.01 -10.30
CA THR A 52 -8.06 5.15 -10.61
C THR A 52 -8.29 6.28 -9.62
N SER A 53 -7.47 7.33 -9.63
CA SER A 53 -7.70 8.51 -8.78
C SER A 53 -9.03 9.21 -9.09
N MET A 54 -9.49 9.17 -10.34
CA MET A 54 -10.80 9.73 -10.75
C MET A 54 -11.97 8.83 -10.34
N ASN A 55 -11.78 7.51 -10.39
CA ASN A 55 -12.78 6.51 -10.05
C ASN A 55 -12.17 5.55 -9.01
N PRO A 56 -12.07 5.97 -7.74
CA PRO A 56 -11.39 5.18 -6.71
C PRO A 56 -12.18 3.93 -6.39
N CYS A 57 -11.46 2.87 -6.02
CA CYS A 57 -12.09 1.65 -5.52
C CYS A 57 -12.87 1.94 -4.24
N ALA A 58 -14.04 1.33 -4.12
CA ALA A 58 -14.86 1.38 -2.92
C ALA A 58 -15.66 0.08 -2.81
N ALA A 59 -15.71 -0.46 -1.59
CA ALA A 59 -16.63 -1.55 -1.29
C ALA A 59 -18.08 -1.08 -1.53
N PRO A 60 -19.00 -1.97 -1.95
CA PRO A 60 -18.85 -3.43 -2.03
C PRO A 60 -18.28 -3.96 -3.36
N LYS A 61 -17.86 -3.10 -4.29
CA LYS A 61 -17.45 -3.55 -5.64
C LYS A 61 -16.05 -4.18 -5.61
N PRO A 62 -15.85 -5.39 -6.19
CA PRO A 62 -14.53 -5.98 -6.41
C PRO A 62 -13.67 -5.06 -7.26
N CYS A 63 -12.64 -4.47 -6.66
CA CYS A 63 -11.82 -3.47 -7.31
C CYS A 63 -10.39 -3.48 -6.75
N ILE A 64 -9.41 -3.34 -7.64
CA ILE A 64 -8.00 -3.24 -7.31
C ILE A 64 -7.48 -1.89 -7.79
N GLN A 65 -6.84 -1.13 -6.90
CA GLN A 65 -6.25 0.17 -7.21
C GLN A 65 -4.79 0.18 -6.78
N PHE A 66 -3.92 0.59 -7.69
CA PHE A 66 -2.53 0.89 -7.37
C PHE A 66 -2.33 2.38 -7.18
N PHE A 67 -1.58 2.75 -6.14
CA PHE A 67 -1.20 4.14 -5.90
C PHE A 67 0.20 4.41 -6.46
N SER A 68 0.37 5.63 -6.97
CA SER A 68 1.65 6.08 -7.48
C SER A 68 2.71 6.10 -6.37
N PRO A 69 3.86 5.43 -6.52
CA PRO A 69 4.91 5.38 -5.49
C PRO A 69 5.44 6.75 -5.07
N LYS A 70 5.45 7.71 -6.00
CA LYS A 70 5.92 9.08 -5.79
C LYS A 70 4.92 9.96 -5.04
N ARG A 71 3.64 9.58 -5.04
CA ARG A 71 2.53 10.40 -4.57
C ARG A 71 1.71 9.73 -3.49
N SER A 72 2.26 8.69 -2.86
CA SER A 72 1.54 7.98 -1.82
C SER A 72 2.41 7.63 -0.64
N LEU A 73 1.78 7.55 0.53
CA LEU A 73 2.37 7.06 1.77
C LEU A 73 1.43 6.02 2.39
N HIS A 74 2.03 5.04 3.05
CA HIS A 74 1.29 4.07 3.85
C HIS A 74 1.61 4.29 5.32
N ILE A 75 0.56 4.45 6.13
CA ILE A 75 0.66 4.63 7.57
C ILE A 75 0.08 3.40 8.23
N SER A 76 0.81 2.85 9.20
CA SER A 76 0.43 1.64 9.94
C SER A 76 0.89 1.71 11.38
N GLY A 77 0.42 0.78 12.21
CA GLY A 77 0.76 0.73 13.63
C GLY A 77 -0.19 1.59 14.47
N LYS A 78 0.24 1.91 15.70
CA LYS A 78 -0.58 2.62 16.69
C LYS A 78 0.10 3.86 17.20
N LEU A 79 -0.67 4.93 17.35
CA LEU A 79 -0.24 6.12 18.06
C LEU A 79 -0.33 5.85 19.57
N LYS A 80 0.81 5.72 20.24
CA LYS A 80 0.86 5.37 21.67
C LYS A 80 0.36 6.49 22.58
N SER A 81 0.73 7.73 22.28
CA SER A 81 0.35 8.94 23.01
C SER A 81 0.72 10.17 22.21
N GLY A 82 0.13 11.33 22.52
CA GLY A 82 0.56 12.58 21.92
C GLY A 82 0.05 12.73 20.48
N TYR A 83 0.87 13.42 19.69
CA TYR A 83 0.65 13.60 18.27
C TYR A 83 1.74 12.90 17.45
N ALA A 84 1.39 12.59 16.22
CA ALA A 84 2.32 12.31 15.14
C ALA A 84 2.02 13.27 14.00
N ALA A 85 3.05 13.77 13.31
CA ALA A 85 2.83 14.54 12.10
C ALA A 85 3.82 14.19 11.01
N ILE A 86 3.35 14.27 9.77
CA ILE A 86 4.14 14.10 8.56
C ILE A 86 4.08 15.41 7.81
N THR A 87 5.19 16.13 7.76
CA THR A 87 5.36 17.27 6.85
C THR A 87 5.80 16.73 5.49
N LEU A 88 5.09 17.11 4.45
CA LEU A 88 5.30 16.68 3.08
C LEU A 88 5.92 17.82 2.28
N ILE A 89 7.07 17.54 1.68
CA ILE A 89 7.79 18.48 0.83
C ILE A 89 7.54 18.09 -0.62
N PRO A 90 6.83 18.92 -1.41
CA PRO A 90 6.57 18.62 -2.81
C PRO A 90 7.85 18.69 -3.66
N GLU A 91 7.89 17.91 -4.74
CA GLU A 91 8.97 17.96 -5.75
C GLU A 91 8.99 19.29 -6.50
N LYS A 92 7.82 19.89 -6.71
CA LYS A 92 7.69 21.23 -7.27
C LYS A 92 7.97 22.30 -6.20
N PRO A 93 9.09 23.06 -6.29
CA PRO A 93 9.51 23.98 -5.21
C PRO A 93 8.60 25.20 -5.03
N SER A 94 7.76 25.51 -6.02
CA SER A 94 6.79 26.61 -5.95
C SER A 94 5.53 26.23 -5.18
N LEU A 95 5.34 24.96 -4.83
CA LEU A 95 4.24 24.51 -3.99
C LEU A 95 4.66 24.51 -2.52
N PRO A 96 3.75 24.89 -1.61
CA PRO A 96 4.05 24.90 -0.19
C PRO A 96 4.06 23.49 0.41
N ALA A 97 4.80 23.34 1.51
CA ALA A 97 4.71 22.13 2.31
C ALA A 97 3.35 22.05 3.01
N ILE A 98 2.86 20.82 3.11
CA ILE A 98 1.62 20.48 3.83
C ILE A 98 1.95 19.52 4.96
N ALA A 99 1.17 19.55 6.04
CA ALA A 99 1.30 18.59 7.12
C ALA A 99 0.04 17.76 7.29
N VAL A 100 0.23 16.48 7.56
CA VAL A 100 -0.82 15.59 8.05
C VAL A 100 -0.52 15.32 9.52
N VAL A 101 -1.41 15.79 10.39
CA VAL A 101 -1.32 15.62 11.84
C VAL A 101 -2.29 14.54 12.27
N MET A 102 -1.78 13.58 13.02
CA MET A 102 -2.49 12.44 13.57
C MET A 102 -2.47 12.54 15.09
N MET A 103 -3.64 12.49 15.70
CA MET A 103 -3.82 12.78 17.12
C MET A 103 -5.08 12.12 17.64
N GLN A 104 -5.17 11.92 18.96
CA GLN A 104 -6.41 11.48 19.61
C GLN A 104 -7.21 12.71 20.05
N GLY A 105 -8.37 12.96 19.46
CA GLY A 105 -9.20 14.13 19.83
C GLY A 105 -8.50 15.47 19.55
N ASP A 106 -8.55 16.41 20.52
CA ASP A 106 -8.02 17.78 20.40
C ASP A 106 -6.69 17.98 21.15
N GLU A 107 -5.80 16.97 21.15
CA GLU A 107 -4.47 17.10 21.73
C GLU A 107 -3.67 18.30 21.18
N TRP A 108 -2.84 18.91 22.02
CA TRP A 108 -1.99 20.00 21.57
C TRP A 108 -0.81 19.47 20.75
N PHE A 109 -0.45 20.18 19.67
CA PHE A 109 0.78 19.94 18.91
C PHE A 109 1.49 21.27 18.60
N PRO A 110 2.83 21.28 18.50
CA PRO A 110 3.60 22.49 18.24
C PRO A 110 3.42 22.99 16.81
N GLU A 111 3.80 24.25 16.57
CA GLU A 111 3.86 24.81 15.22
C GLU A 111 4.84 24.01 14.34
N LEU A 112 4.41 23.69 13.12
CA LEU A 112 5.23 22.94 12.16
C LEU A 112 5.90 23.93 11.18
N PRO A 113 7.24 24.03 11.19
CA PRO A 113 7.94 25.06 10.44
C PRO A 113 7.78 24.88 8.92
N GLY A 114 7.47 25.96 8.21
CA GLY A 114 7.38 25.98 6.75
C GLY A 114 6.12 25.32 6.17
N VAL A 115 5.17 24.93 7.02
CA VAL A 115 3.89 24.32 6.62
C VAL A 115 2.84 25.41 6.42
N GLN A 116 2.17 25.41 5.27
CA GLN A 116 1.05 26.34 5.01
C GLN A 116 -0.32 25.72 5.27
N PHE A 117 -0.44 24.40 5.08
CA PHE A 117 -1.71 23.68 5.20
C PHE A 117 -1.58 22.50 6.14
N ILE A 118 -2.54 22.37 7.05
CA ILE A 118 -2.59 21.28 8.03
C ILE A 118 -3.89 20.51 7.83
N THR A 119 -3.76 19.22 7.58
CA THR A 119 -4.85 18.26 7.59
C THR A 119 -4.77 17.44 8.87
N LYS A 120 -5.85 17.40 9.65
CA LYS A 120 -5.92 16.60 10.87
C LYS A 120 -6.64 15.28 10.62
N ILE A 121 -6.11 14.21 11.18
CA ILE A 121 -6.72 12.88 11.21
C ILE A 121 -6.88 12.51 12.68
N ASP A 122 -8.14 12.36 13.11
CA ASP A 122 -8.43 11.82 14.44
C ASP A 122 -8.21 10.30 14.40
N LEU A 123 -7.24 9.84 15.19
CA LEU A 123 -6.99 8.42 15.40
C LEU A 123 -7.70 8.00 16.67
N SER A 124 -8.69 7.11 16.55
CA SER A 124 -9.28 6.49 17.74
C SER A 124 -8.22 5.71 18.53
N ARG A 125 -8.40 5.56 19.85
CA ARG A 125 -7.45 4.82 20.72
C ARG A 125 -7.16 3.38 20.25
N ASP A 126 -8.14 2.75 19.61
CA ASP A 126 -8.05 1.39 19.08
C ASP A 126 -7.63 1.34 17.60
N PHE A 127 -7.16 2.47 17.06
CA PHE A 127 -6.77 2.55 15.66
C PHE A 127 -5.50 1.74 15.41
N SER A 128 -5.68 0.48 14.97
CA SER A 128 -4.62 -0.37 14.41
C SER A 128 -4.73 -0.50 12.89
N ALA A 129 -5.56 0.34 12.26
CA ALA A 129 -5.85 0.21 10.84
C ALA A 129 -4.77 0.91 10.00
N THR A 130 -4.55 0.38 8.81
CA THR A 130 -3.66 1.00 7.83
C THR A 130 -4.37 2.17 7.15
N ARG A 131 -3.62 3.22 6.81
CA ARG A 131 -4.09 4.32 5.95
C ARG A 131 -3.18 4.46 4.75
N VAL A 132 -3.79 4.76 3.62
CA VAL A 132 -3.06 5.26 2.45
C VAL A 132 -3.37 6.74 2.32
N LEU A 133 -2.32 7.54 2.25
CA LEU A 133 -2.42 8.95 1.85
C LEU A 133 -2.00 9.04 0.39
N GLU A 134 -2.85 9.61 -0.46
CA GLU A 134 -2.55 9.91 -1.86
C GLU A 134 -2.55 11.43 -2.04
N PHE A 135 -1.57 11.91 -2.81
CA PHE A 135 -1.36 13.33 -3.07
C PHE A 135 -1.45 13.61 -4.57
N ASN A 136 -1.84 14.84 -4.91
CA ASN A 136 -1.91 15.25 -6.30
C ASN A 136 -0.51 15.40 -6.93
N GLU A 137 0.48 15.74 -6.11
CA GLU A 137 1.82 16.15 -6.52
C GLU A 137 2.88 15.16 -6.01
N ASP A 138 3.97 15.02 -6.76
CA ASP A 138 5.10 14.16 -6.40
C ASP A 138 5.75 14.66 -5.10
N ILE A 139 6.04 13.71 -4.20
CA ILE A 139 6.68 13.95 -2.91
C ILE A 139 8.18 13.87 -3.11
N LYS A 140 8.89 14.97 -2.83
CA LYS A 140 10.34 15.00 -2.77
C LYS A 140 10.86 14.34 -1.52
N ASP A 141 10.32 14.76 -0.39
CA ASP A 141 10.77 14.32 0.92
C ASP A 141 9.68 14.47 1.98
N ILE A 142 9.89 13.83 3.13
CA ILE A 142 9.03 13.92 4.30
C ILE A 142 9.84 14.23 5.55
N ILE A 143 9.24 14.99 6.47
CA ILE A 143 9.77 15.21 7.81
C ILE A 143 8.77 14.62 8.81
N LEU A 144 9.28 13.79 9.70
CA LEU A 144 8.49 13.10 10.72
C LEU A 144 8.60 13.86 12.05
N HIS A 145 7.47 14.03 12.72
CA HIS A 145 7.37 14.75 13.99
C HIS A 145 6.56 13.94 15.01
N GLY A 146 6.98 13.96 16.27
CA GLY A 146 6.27 13.28 17.35
C GLY A 146 6.41 11.76 17.30
N GLU A 147 5.37 11.04 17.72
CA GLU A 147 5.37 9.59 17.91
C GLU A 147 5.12 8.82 16.60
N ILE A 148 6.00 9.04 15.61
CA ILE A 148 6.00 8.34 14.33
C ILE A 148 7.42 8.10 13.82
N LYS A 149 7.63 6.94 13.19
CA LYS A 149 8.92 6.56 12.60
C LYS A 149 8.78 6.17 11.14
N ALA A 150 9.91 6.13 10.43
CA ALA A 150 9.96 5.52 9.12
C ALA A 150 9.78 3.99 9.25
N PHE A 151 8.97 3.41 8.38
CA PHE A 151 8.74 1.97 8.32
C PHE A 151 10.04 1.20 8.11
N ASN A 152 10.25 0.14 8.90
CA ASN A 152 11.41 -0.71 8.81
C ASN A 152 10.98 -2.18 8.67
N VAL A 153 11.40 -2.84 7.59
CA VAL A 153 11.05 -4.25 7.31
C VAL A 153 11.58 -5.19 8.42
N PHE A 154 12.62 -4.79 9.14
CA PHE A 154 13.29 -5.62 10.15
C PHE A 154 12.80 -5.35 11.58
N GLN A 155 11.93 -4.37 11.79
CA GLN A 155 11.41 -4.01 13.10
C GLN A 155 9.90 -3.95 13.03
N LEU A 156 9.24 -4.88 13.71
CA LEU A 156 7.81 -4.83 13.94
C LEU A 156 7.60 -4.09 15.26
N ASP A 157 7.53 -2.76 15.20
CA ASP A 157 7.18 -1.94 16.36
C ASP A 157 5.65 -1.79 16.46
N ASP A 158 5.11 -1.75 17.68
CA ASP A 158 3.72 -1.36 17.96
C ASP A 158 3.55 0.18 17.96
N ILE A 159 4.39 0.88 17.19
CA ILE A 159 4.42 2.35 17.08
C ILE A 159 3.91 2.73 15.69
N LEU A 160 3.41 3.95 15.54
CA LEU A 160 3.01 4.48 14.26
C LEU A 160 4.22 4.57 13.31
N GLU A 161 4.05 4.03 12.12
CA GLU A 161 5.08 3.98 11.09
C GLU A 161 4.55 4.53 9.77
N VAL A 162 5.45 5.16 9.02
CA VAL A 162 5.17 5.59 7.64
C VAL A 162 6.13 4.93 6.66
N LEU A 163 5.57 4.25 5.68
CA LEU A 163 6.29 3.77 4.52
C LEU A 163 6.10 4.75 3.36
N ARG A 164 7.22 5.22 2.82
CA ARG A 164 7.29 5.85 1.50
C ARG A 164 7.62 4.76 0.46
N PRO A 165 6.71 4.46 -0.49
CA PRO A 165 6.96 3.40 -1.48
C PRO A 165 8.12 3.72 -2.42
N ASN A 166 8.30 5.01 -2.77
CA ASN A 166 9.42 5.52 -3.56
C ASN A 166 10.55 6.10 -2.68
N ASP A 167 11.04 5.33 -1.72
CA ASP A 167 12.27 5.66 -1.00
C ASP A 167 13.48 5.10 -1.75
N GLN A 168 14.37 5.98 -2.22
CA GLN A 168 15.54 5.64 -3.03
C GLN A 168 16.49 4.67 -2.32
N ASN A 169 16.48 4.65 -0.99
CA ASN A 169 17.33 3.76 -0.18
C ASN A 169 16.72 2.36 -0.03
N ASN A 170 15.44 2.20 -0.32
CA ASN A 170 14.69 0.97 -0.10
C ASN A 170 14.38 0.25 -1.42
N LYS A 171 15.36 -0.51 -1.93
CA LYS A 171 15.14 -1.46 -3.04
C LYS A 171 14.60 -2.80 -2.50
N PRO A 172 13.73 -3.51 -3.26
CA PRO A 172 13.16 -3.14 -4.56
C PRO A 172 12.07 -2.06 -4.44
N GLU A 173 11.84 -1.32 -5.53
CA GLU A 173 10.76 -0.31 -5.61
C GLU A 173 9.40 -0.92 -5.28
N ARG A 174 8.62 -0.19 -4.49
CA ARG A 174 7.33 -0.63 -3.95
C ARG A 174 6.22 0.27 -4.45
N MET A 175 5.01 -0.25 -4.44
CA MET A 175 3.78 0.51 -4.57
C MET A 175 2.73 -0.01 -3.61
N LEU A 176 1.69 0.78 -3.39
CA LEU A 176 0.57 0.39 -2.55
C LEU A 176 -0.56 -0.13 -3.43
N MET A 177 -1.14 -1.24 -3.02
CA MET A 177 -2.30 -1.84 -3.66
C MET A 177 -3.45 -1.85 -2.67
N ARG A 178 -4.55 -1.19 -3.01
CA ARG A 178 -5.82 -1.29 -2.29
C ARG A 178 -6.73 -2.26 -3.01
N VAL A 179 -7.40 -3.10 -2.23
CA VAL A 179 -8.37 -4.08 -2.72
C VAL A 179 -9.65 -3.89 -1.94
N THR A 180 -10.76 -3.72 -2.65
CA THR A 180 -12.10 -3.58 -2.07
C THR A 180 -13.03 -4.62 -2.63
N GLY A 181 -14.10 -4.92 -1.90
CA GLY A 181 -15.19 -5.77 -2.35
C GLY A 181 -16.17 -6.07 -1.23
N ARG A 182 -17.05 -7.04 -1.48
CA ARG A 182 -17.84 -7.70 -0.46
C ARG A 182 -17.51 -9.18 -0.48
N MET A 183 -17.27 -9.74 0.69
CA MET A 183 -17.02 -11.17 0.80
C MET A 183 -18.34 -11.92 0.78
N GLU A 184 -18.56 -12.65 -0.30
CA GLU A 184 -19.71 -13.53 -0.48
C GLU A 184 -19.46 -14.92 0.12
N THR A 185 -20.29 -15.90 -0.21
CA THR A 185 -20.14 -17.28 0.27
C THR A 185 -19.07 -18.08 -0.47
N THR A 186 -18.59 -17.60 -1.62
CA THR A 186 -17.60 -18.28 -2.46
C THR A 186 -16.26 -17.55 -2.45
N PRO A 187 -15.13 -18.27 -2.51
CA PRO A 187 -13.82 -17.64 -2.67
C PRO A 187 -13.75 -16.76 -3.92
N GLN A 188 -13.01 -15.65 -3.82
CA GLN A 188 -12.69 -14.76 -4.93
C GLN A 188 -11.18 -14.78 -5.15
N THR A 189 -10.72 -14.69 -6.40
CA THR A 189 -9.28 -14.69 -6.69
C THR A 189 -8.87 -13.59 -7.66
N PHE A 190 -7.64 -13.12 -7.53
CA PHE A 190 -6.97 -12.29 -8.53
C PHE A 190 -5.47 -12.59 -8.55
N THR A 191 -4.84 -12.37 -9.69
CA THR A 191 -3.41 -12.65 -9.88
C THR A 191 -2.65 -11.39 -10.18
N LEU A 192 -1.53 -11.19 -9.48
CA LEU A 192 -0.55 -10.17 -9.79
C LEU A 192 0.60 -10.78 -10.60
N THR A 193 0.82 -10.28 -11.80
CA THR A 193 1.97 -10.63 -12.65
C THR A 193 3.12 -9.63 -12.44
N GLY A 194 4.31 -9.94 -12.95
CA GLY A 194 5.52 -9.12 -12.76
C GLY A 194 6.19 -9.33 -11.40
N GLY A 195 7.12 -8.45 -11.03
CA GLY A 195 7.87 -8.56 -9.78
C GLY A 195 8.99 -9.62 -9.77
N PRO A 196 9.86 -9.60 -8.75
CA PRO A 196 11.09 -10.42 -8.72
C PRO A 196 10.84 -11.93 -8.51
N ARG A 197 9.65 -12.32 -8.05
CA ARG A 197 9.32 -13.72 -7.70
C ARG A 197 8.30 -14.37 -8.65
N GLY A 198 8.05 -13.78 -9.82
CA GLY A 198 7.01 -14.26 -10.73
C GLY A 198 5.60 -13.99 -10.22
N ALA A 199 4.58 -14.63 -10.80
CA ALA A 199 3.18 -14.35 -10.50
C ALA A 199 2.81 -14.68 -9.04
N VAL A 200 1.87 -13.91 -8.48
CA VAL A 200 1.32 -14.12 -7.13
C VAL A 200 -0.19 -14.16 -7.25
N GLU A 201 -0.82 -15.25 -6.80
CA GLU A 201 -2.26 -15.39 -6.74
C GLU A 201 -2.77 -15.03 -5.34
N TYR A 202 -3.78 -14.17 -5.27
CA TYR A 202 -4.51 -13.87 -4.05
C TYR A 202 -5.81 -14.64 -4.05
N VAL A 203 -6.04 -15.39 -2.99
CA VAL A 203 -7.27 -16.18 -2.76
C VAL A 203 -7.97 -15.61 -1.53
N LEU A 204 -9.08 -14.93 -1.75
CA LEU A 204 -9.92 -14.35 -0.70
C LEU A 204 -10.94 -15.39 -0.27
N MET A 205 -10.81 -15.86 0.96
CA MET A 205 -11.57 -16.97 1.53
C MET A 205 -12.61 -16.45 2.52
N PRO A 206 -13.87 -16.90 2.41
CA PRO A 206 -14.90 -16.54 3.37
C PRO A 206 -14.73 -17.33 4.67
N SER A 207 -14.41 -16.64 5.78
CA SER A 207 -14.36 -17.21 7.14
C SER A 207 -15.74 -17.23 7.77
#